data_AF-A0A7K1ULA8-F1
#
_entry.id   AF-A0A7K1ULA8-F1
#
_cell.length_a   1.000
_cell.length_b   1.000
_cell.length_c   1.000
_cell.angle_alpha   90.00
_cell.angle_beta   90.00
_cell.angle_gamma   90.00
#
_symmetry.space_group_name_H-M   'P 1'
#
loop_
_entity.id
_entity.type
_entity.pdbx_description
1 polymer ?
#
loop_
_entity_poly.entity_id
_entity_poly.type
_entity_poly.pdbx_seq_one_letter_code
_entity_poly.pdbx_strand_id
1 'polypeptide(L)'
;MSAAEVGMIWAQAHNGVIGADNTMPWHLPEDLDYFKATTAGCPVIMGRRTWESLPTRFRPLPQRTNIVVTGDAAAAAELEKSGAVPATSLEEALLLARPQAAASGRIWIMGGGRVYAEALEKDLADLASVTLIDQEIPGDTYAPVLDPDRWARTEADPQQGWHQSRSGLNYRFDTYRRRPPKKSAAAKIWGTLLLVVGGLFALGVVGNAASGRTAQIRAEMPGDLAYQLTVTVMNVLVLLLPVLGLWILLRKPKRR
;
A
#
# COMPACT_ATOMS: atom_id res chain seq x y z
N MET A 1 2.83 2.84 20.80
CA MET A 1 3.57 1.92 19.91
C MET A 1 3.13 2.24 18.49
N SER A 2 4.06 2.42 17.56
CA SER A 2 3.70 2.58 16.14
C SER A 2 2.99 1.31 15.67
N ALA A 3 2.04 1.43 14.74
CA ALA A 3 1.42 0.27 14.14
C ALA A 3 2.50 -0.62 13.49
N ALA A 4 2.31 -1.95 13.53
CA ALA A 4 3.23 -2.89 12.89
C ALA A 4 3.34 -2.59 11.38
N GLU A 5 4.56 -2.62 10.88
CA GLU A 5 4.86 -2.39 9.47
C GLU A 5 4.38 -3.58 8.63
N VAL A 6 3.74 -3.32 7.48
CA VAL A 6 3.25 -4.39 6.61
C VAL A 6 4.19 -4.55 5.42
N GLY A 7 4.79 -5.74 5.29
CA GLY A 7 5.67 -6.06 4.17
C GLY A 7 5.12 -7.14 3.26
N MET A 8 5.48 -7.08 1.99
CA MET A 8 5.34 -8.17 1.04
C MET A 8 6.71 -8.82 0.80
N ILE A 9 6.76 -10.14 0.60
CA ILE A 9 8.01 -10.84 0.32
C ILE A 9 7.82 -11.90 -0.76
N TRP A 10 8.58 -11.82 -1.85
CA TRP A 10 8.53 -12.81 -2.93
C TRP A 10 9.85 -12.91 -3.69
N ALA A 11 10.00 -14.00 -4.44
CA ALA A 11 11.00 -14.15 -5.48
C ALA A 11 10.32 -14.11 -6.86
N GLN A 12 10.96 -13.49 -7.85
CA GLN A 12 10.47 -13.41 -9.23
C GLN A 12 11.59 -13.61 -10.25
N ALA A 13 11.23 -14.23 -11.37
CA ALA A 13 12.03 -14.23 -12.58
C ALA A 13 12.09 -12.82 -13.22
N HIS A 14 13.02 -12.61 -14.16
CA HIS A 14 13.21 -11.33 -14.85
C HIS A 14 11.92 -10.89 -15.59
N ASN A 15 11.17 -11.83 -16.14
CA ASN A 15 9.86 -11.60 -16.77
C ASN A 15 8.69 -11.49 -15.77
N GLY A 16 8.97 -11.39 -14.46
CA GLY A 16 7.97 -11.18 -13.40
C GLY A 16 7.24 -12.43 -12.94
N VAL A 17 7.62 -13.62 -13.42
CA VAL A 17 6.99 -14.89 -13.00
C VAL A 17 7.33 -15.20 -11.54
N ILE A 18 6.31 -15.53 -10.74
CA ILE A 18 6.41 -15.98 -9.34
C ILE A 18 6.00 -17.44 -9.14
N GLY A 19 5.42 -18.08 -10.15
CA GLY A 19 4.93 -19.45 -10.05
C GLY A 19 4.45 -20.02 -11.38
N ALA A 20 4.42 -21.34 -11.44
CA ALA A 20 3.85 -22.14 -12.52
C ALA A 20 3.21 -23.39 -11.90
N ASP A 21 1.99 -23.78 -12.29
CA ASP A 21 1.32 -24.99 -11.82
C ASP A 21 1.31 -25.15 -10.28
N ASN A 22 1.12 -24.03 -9.57
CA ASN A 22 1.14 -23.96 -8.10
C ASN A 22 2.47 -24.39 -7.45
N THR A 23 3.59 -24.28 -8.17
CA THR A 23 4.95 -24.45 -7.65
C THR A 23 5.85 -23.28 -8.04
N MET A 24 7.04 -23.20 -7.45
CA MET A 24 8.12 -22.32 -7.93
C MET A 24 8.87 -23.02 -9.07
N PRO A 25 8.94 -22.44 -10.28
CA PRO A 25 9.58 -23.05 -11.45
C PRO A 25 11.12 -22.92 -11.43
N TRP A 26 11.73 -22.77 -10.25
CA TRP A 26 13.17 -22.70 -10.05
C TRP A 26 13.58 -23.34 -8.73
N HIS A 27 14.88 -23.57 -8.58
CA HIS A 27 15.47 -23.98 -7.31
C HIS A 27 16.47 -22.92 -6.84
N LEU A 28 16.08 -22.12 -5.85
CA LEU A 28 16.93 -21.07 -5.29
C LEU A 28 16.99 -21.21 -3.76
N PRO A 29 17.90 -22.03 -3.22
CA PRO A 29 17.93 -22.32 -1.79
C PRO A 29 18.30 -21.10 -0.94
N GLU A 30 19.09 -20.17 -1.46
CA GLU A 30 19.45 -18.93 -0.76
C GLU A 30 18.24 -18.01 -0.53
N ASP A 31 17.28 -17.99 -1.46
CA ASP A 31 16.00 -17.28 -1.28
C ASP A 31 15.15 -17.92 -0.17
N LEU A 32 15.10 -19.25 -0.12
CA LEU A 32 14.36 -19.95 0.94
C LEU A 32 14.95 -19.67 2.32
N ASP A 33 16.27 -19.59 2.44
CA ASP A 33 16.93 -19.26 3.70
C ASP A 33 16.74 -17.80 4.08
N TYR A 34 16.81 -16.89 3.11
CA TYR A 34 16.48 -15.48 3.28
C TYR A 34 15.01 -15.28 3.72
N PHE A 35 14.05 -15.96 3.07
CA PHE A 35 12.64 -15.92 3.43
C PHE A 35 12.40 -16.40 4.87
N LYS A 36 13.03 -17.50 5.28
CA LYS A 36 12.92 -18.01 6.66
C LYS A 36 13.45 -16.99 7.66
N ALA A 37 14.63 -16.43 7.42
CA ALA A 37 15.25 -15.46 8.30
C ALA A 37 14.41 -14.17 8.41
N THR A 38 13.94 -13.68 7.27
CA THR A 38 13.19 -12.42 7.17
C THR A 38 11.80 -12.50 7.80
N THR A 39 11.14 -13.66 7.72
CA THR A 39 9.78 -13.87 8.26
C THR A 39 9.75 -14.49 9.65
N ALA A 40 10.90 -14.88 10.21
CA ALA A 40 10.97 -15.55 11.51
C ALA A 40 10.30 -14.71 12.61
N GLY A 41 9.46 -15.36 13.42
CA GLY A 41 8.75 -14.72 14.54
C GLY A 41 7.69 -13.68 14.12
N CYS A 42 7.45 -13.49 12.83
CA CYS A 42 6.43 -12.56 12.33
C CYS A 42 5.17 -13.33 11.89
N PRO A 43 3.96 -12.78 12.07
CA PRO A 43 2.78 -13.33 11.40
C PRO A 43 2.93 -13.24 9.88
N VAL A 44 2.52 -14.31 9.20
CA VAL A 44 2.54 -14.43 7.75
C VAL A 44 1.13 -14.56 7.20
N ILE A 45 0.82 -13.82 6.15
CA ILE A 45 -0.48 -13.79 5.47
C ILE A 45 -0.30 -14.35 4.07
N MET A 46 -1.15 -15.30 3.69
CA MET A 46 -1.14 -15.89 2.35
C MET A 46 -2.55 -16.21 1.85
N GLY A 47 -2.70 -16.44 0.55
CA GLY A 47 -3.94 -16.96 -0.02
C GLY A 47 -4.00 -18.49 0.04
N ARG A 48 -5.21 -19.05 -0.05
CA ARG A 48 -5.45 -20.52 -0.03
C ARG A 48 -4.55 -21.32 -0.99
N ARG A 49 -4.37 -20.88 -2.24
CA ARG A 49 -3.54 -21.61 -3.22
C ARG A 49 -2.07 -21.69 -2.80
N THR A 50 -1.54 -20.60 -2.25
CA THR A 50 -0.18 -20.55 -1.70
C THR A 50 -0.05 -21.48 -0.50
N TRP A 51 -1.04 -21.49 0.40
CA TRP A 51 -1.09 -22.47 1.49
C TRP A 51 -1.09 -23.92 0.98
N GLU A 52 -1.81 -24.20 -0.11
CA GLU A 52 -1.87 -25.52 -0.74
C GLU A 52 -0.57 -25.91 -1.48
N SER A 53 0.20 -24.94 -1.97
CA SER A 53 1.52 -25.18 -2.58
C SER A 53 2.62 -25.52 -1.58
N LEU A 54 2.44 -25.16 -0.31
CA LEU A 54 3.44 -25.45 0.72
C LEU A 54 3.54 -26.97 0.93
N PRO A 55 4.76 -27.55 0.98
CA PRO A 55 4.92 -28.96 1.33
C PRO A 55 4.29 -29.24 2.69
N THR A 56 3.50 -30.30 2.78
CA THR A 56 2.71 -30.65 3.99
C THR A 56 3.55 -30.71 5.26
N ARG A 57 4.80 -31.19 5.16
CA ARG A 57 5.76 -31.26 6.29
C ARG A 57 6.21 -29.89 6.84
N PHE A 58 6.05 -28.81 6.08
CA PHE A 58 6.45 -27.46 6.47
C PHE A 58 5.25 -26.55 6.73
N ARG A 59 4.04 -27.11 6.73
CA ARG A 59 2.78 -26.40 6.87
C ARG A 59 2.08 -26.85 8.17
N PRO A 60 1.77 -25.94 9.11
CA PRO A 60 2.04 -24.50 9.10
C PRO A 60 3.53 -24.19 9.17
N LEU A 61 3.92 -23.00 8.68
CA LEU A 61 5.29 -22.52 8.80
C LEU A 61 5.64 -22.36 10.29
N PRO A 62 6.71 -23.02 10.79
CA PRO A 62 6.99 -23.05 12.22
C PRO A 62 7.33 -21.67 12.76
N GLN A 63 6.99 -21.45 14.04
CA GLN A 63 7.28 -20.22 14.80
C GLN A 63 6.66 -18.95 14.19
N ARG A 64 5.59 -19.10 13.41
CA ARG A 64 4.86 -18.01 12.75
C ARG A 64 3.36 -18.25 12.87
N THR A 65 2.60 -17.19 13.12
CA THR A 65 1.14 -17.26 12.97
C THR A 65 0.84 -17.28 11.48
N ASN A 66 0.29 -18.39 10.98
CA ASN A 66 -0.04 -18.57 9.57
C ASN A 66 -1.50 -18.16 9.34
N ILE A 67 -1.73 -17.06 8.66
CA ILE A 67 -3.06 -16.53 8.37
C ILE A 67 -3.37 -16.75 6.89
N VAL A 68 -4.50 -17.38 6.59
CA VAL A 68 -4.85 -17.80 5.23
C VAL A 68 -6.14 -17.16 4.77
N VAL A 69 -6.07 -16.37 3.71
CA VAL A 69 -7.22 -15.69 3.11
C VAL A 69 -8.00 -16.67 2.23
N THR A 70 -9.27 -16.89 2.58
CA THR A 70 -10.23 -17.69 1.83
C THR A 70 -11.66 -17.18 2.05
N GLY A 71 -12.44 -17.08 0.96
CA GLY A 71 -13.89 -16.83 1.05
C GLY A 71 -14.73 -18.10 1.16
N ASP A 72 -14.10 -19.28 1.10
CA ASP A 72 -14.75 -20.59 1.19
C ASP A 72 -14.81 -21.06 2.65
N ALA A 73 -16.02 -21.20 3.18
CA ALA A 73 -16.28 -21.61 4.56
C ALA A 73 -15.87 -23.06 4.86
N ALA A 74 -16.01 -23.98 3.89
CA ALA A 74 -15.56 -25.36 4.07
C ALA A 74 -14.03 -25.41 4.12
N ALA A 75 -13.36 -24.65 3.25
CA ALA A 75 -11.91 -24.52 3.29
C ALA A 75 -11.42 -23.88 4.61
N ALA A 76 -12.14 -22.87 5.13
CA ALA A 76 -11.80 -22.23 6.41
C ALA A 76 -11.77 -23.24 7.57
N ALA A 77 -12.77 -24.12 7.67
CA ALA A 77 -12.81 -25.15 8.71
C ALA A 77 -11.62 -26.14 8.60
N GLU A 78 -11.20 -26.49 7.39
CA GLU A 78 -10.03 -27.38 7.18
C GLU A 78 -8.70 -26.67 7.48
N LEU A 79 -8.61 -25.37 7.23
CA LEU A 79 -7.44 -24.54 7.58
C LEU A 79 -7.23 -24.49 9.10
N GLU A 80 -8.30 -24.30 9.87
CA GLU A 80 -8.24 -24.29 11.34
C GLU A 80 -7.75 -25.63 11.90
N LYS A 81 -8.29 -26.74 11.40
CA LYS A 81 -7.84 -28.09 11.76
C LYS A 81 -6.37 -28.32 11.43
N SER A 82 -5.86 -27.65 10.39
CA SER A 82 -4.47 -27.70 9.95
C SER A 82 -3.56 -26.70 10.68
N GLY A 83 -4.07 -25.97 11.68
CA GLY A 83 -3.30 -25.01 12.48
C GLY A 83 -3.08 -23.64 11.82
N ALA A 84 -3.79 -23.32 10.73
CA ALA A 84 -3.86 -21.97 10.18
C ALA A 84 -5.01 -21.17 10.80
N VAL A 85 -4.89 -19.85 10.74
CA VAL A 85 -5.97 -18.92 11.09
C VAL A 85 -6.65 -18.47 9.79
N PRO A 86 -7.88 -18.90 9.48
CA PRO A 86 -8.58 -18.44 8.30
C PRO A 86 -8.99 -16.97 8.44
N ALA A 87 -9.00 -16.25 7.32
CA ALA A 87 -9.54 -14.91 7.20
C ALA A 87 -10.36 -14.80 5.92
N THR A 88 -11.48 -14.09 5.94
CA THR A 88 -12.37 -13.92 4.79
C THR A 88 -11.91 -12.83 3.82
N SER A 89 -11.00 -11.95 4.28
CA SER A 89 -10.42 -10.85 3.49
C SER A 89 -8.99 -10.55 3.92
N LEU A 90 -8.26 -9.83 3.08
CA LEU A 90 -6.91 -9.38 3.40
C LEU A 90 -6.90 -8.38 4.58
N GLU A 91 -7.90 -7.51 4.67
CA GLU A 91 -8.04 -6.58 5.79
C GLU A 91 -8.31 -7.30 7.11
N GLU A 92 -9.17 -8.31 7.11
CA GLU A 92 -9.38 -9.16 8.29
C GLU A 92 -8.08 -9.89 8.67
N ALA A 93 -7.35 -10.43 7.70
CA ALA A 93 -6.06 -11.07 7.95
C ALA A 93 -5.06 -10.11 8.63
N LEU A 94 -5.02 -8.84 8.20
CA LEU A 94 -4.18 -7.81 8.82
C LEU A 94 -4.64 -7.47 10.24
N LEU A 95 -5.95 -7.44 10.51
CA LEU A 95 -6.48 -7.24 11.86
C LEU A 95 -6.06 -8.38 12.79
N LEU A 96 -6.14 -9.63 12.33
CA LEU A 96 -5.72 -10.82 13.08
C LEU A 96 -4.20 -10.88 13.28
N ALA A 97 -3.42 -10.36 12.33
CA ALA A 97 -1.96 -10.34 12.38
C ALA A 97 -1.41 -9.30 13.38
N ARG A 98 -2.05 -8.14 13.52
CA ARG A 98 -1.54 -7.02 14.33
C ARG A 98 -1.20 -7.38 15.78
N PRO A 99 -2.05 -8.08 16.54
CA PRO A 99 -1.70 -8.51 17.90
C PRO A 99 -0.48 -9.43 17.94
N GLN A 100 -0.31 -10.28 16.92
CA GLN A 100 0.78 -11.25 16.82
C GLN A 100 2.11 -10.58 16.45
N ALA A 101 2.05 -9.42 15.79
CA ALA A 101 3.22 -8.62 15.42
C ALA A 101 3.72 -7.69 16.53
N ALA A 102 3.14 -7.72 17.74
CA ALA A 102 3.50 -6.78 18.80
C ALA A 102 4.99 -6.86 19.19
N ALA A 103 5.58 -8.05 19.18
CA ALA A 103 6.99 -8.25 19.51
C ALA A 103 7.93 -8.02 18.31
N SER A 104 7.53 -8.46 17.11
CA SER A 104 8.35 -8.38 15.90
C SER A 104 8.27 -7.02 15.19
N GLY A 105 7.21 -6.26 15.41
CA GLY A 105 6.94 -4.98 14.76
C GLY A 105 6.57 -5.10 13.27
N ARG A 106 6.42 -6.33 12.73
CA ARG A 106 6.22 -6.55 11.29
C ARG A 106 5.25 -7.69 10.99
N ILE A 107 4.48 -7.51 9.91
CA ILE A 107 3.59 -8.51 9.30
C ILE A 107 4.07 -8.77 7.87
N TRP A 108 4.09 -10.02 7.42
CA TRP A 108 4.51 -10.38 6.06
C TRP A 108 3.38 -10.99 5.24
N ILE A 109 3.04 -10.36 4.13
CA ILE A 109 2.24 -10.94 3.06
C ILE A 109 3.19 -11.74 2.16
N MET A 110 2.96 -13.04 2.04
CA MET A 110 3.79 -13.97 1.26
C MET A 110 3.05 -14.55 0.05
N GLY A 111 1.98 -13.87 -0.39
CA GLY A 111 1.36 -14.08 -1.69
C GLY A 111 0.11 -14.96 -1.68
N GLY A 112 -0.35 -15.49 -2.82
CA GLY A 112 0.24 -15.35 -4.15
C GLY A 112 -0.15 -14.06 -4.88
N GLY A 113 -0.05 -14.08 -6.23
CA GLY A 113 -0.23 -12.90 -7.09
C GLY A 113 -1.49 -12.09 -6.81
N ARG A 114 -2.64 -12.75 -6.57
CA ARG A 114 -3.90 -12.06 -6.22
C ARG A 114 -3.81 -11.29 -4.90
N VAL A 115 -3.21 -11.89 -3.87
CA VAL A 115 -3.08 -11.26 -2.55
C VAL A 115 -2.11 -10.08 -2.62
N TYR A 116 -1.02 -10.22 -3.37
CA TYR A 116 -0.10 -9.11 -3.63
C TYR A 116 -0.75 -7.96 -4.39
N ALA A 117 -1.49 -8.26 -5.46
CA ALA A 117 -2.20 -7.25 -6.24
C ALA A 117 -3.21 -6.49 -5.38
N GLU A 118 -3.99 -7.21 -4.57
CA GLU A 118 -4.96 -6.61 -3.65
C GLU A 118 -4.25 -5.73 -2.58
N ALA A 119 -3.12 -6.17 -2.05
CA ALA A 119 -2.33 -5.39 -1.09
C ALA A 119 -1.83 -4.07 -1.67
N LEU A 120 -1.43 -4.05 -2.95
CA LEU A 120 -1.03 -2.84 -3.65
C LEU A 120 -2.21 -1.95 -4.04
N GLU A 121 -3.31 -2.52 -4.52
CA GLU A 121 -4.51 -1.78 -4.92
C GLU A 121 -5.11 -1.00 -3.74
N LYS A 122 -5.13 -1.64 -2.56
CA LYS A 122 -5.71 -1.09 -1.34
C LYS A 122 -4.72 -0.32 -0.47
N ASP A 123 -3.48 -0.14 -0.92
CA ASP A 123 -2.44 0.56 -0.17
C ASP A 123 -2.22 -0.01 1.24
N LEU A 124 -2.14 -1.33 1.33
CA LEU A 124 -1.99 -2.04 2.61
C LEU A 124 -0.53 -2.34 2.98
N ALA A 125 0.40 -2.29 2.02
CA ALA A 125 1.81 -2.61 2.24
C ALA A 125 2.71 -1.36 2.25
N ASP A 126 3.69 -1.35 3.15
CA ASP A 126 4.68 -0.29 3.34
C ASP A 126 6.03 -0.62 2.69
N LEU A 127 6.37 -1.91 2.64
CA LEU A 127 7.63 -2.41 2.09
C LEU A 127 7.41 -3.67 1.23
N ALA A 128 8.32 -3.91 0.30
CA ALA A 128 8.39 -5.12 -0.50
C ALA A 128 9.84 -5.61 -0.54
N SER A 129 10.05 -6.86 -0.11
CA SER A 129 11.31 -7.58 -0.21
C SER A 129 11.22 -8.52 -1.42
N VAL A 130 12.06 -8.28 -2.42
CA VAL A 130 11.96 -8.89 -3.74
C VAL A 130 13.27 -9.56 -4.09
N THR A 131 13.27 -10.88 -4.17
CA THR A 131 14.37 -11.62 -4.77
C THR A 131 14.21 -11.63 -6.29
N LEU A 132 15.08 -10.93 -7.00
CA LEU A 132 15.12 -10.94 -8.46
C LEU A 132 16.04 -12.05 -8.95
N ILE A 133 15.53 -12.91 -9.82
CA ILE A 133 16.28 -13.99 -10.48
C ILE A 133 16.59 -13.51 -11.90
N ASP A 134 17.88 -13.48 -12.27
CA ASP A 134 18.37 -13.01 -13.57
C ASP A 134 18.18 -14.07 -14.67
N GLN A 135 16.95 -14.52 -14.83
CA GLN A 135 16.54 -15.47 -15.84
C GLN A 135 15.07 -15.26 -16.21
N GLU A 136 14.73 -15.43 -17.48
CA GLU A 136 13.34 -15.56 -17.90
C GLU A 136 12.86 -17.00 -17.71
N ILE A 137 11.74 -17.17 -17.01
CA ILE A 137 11.21 -18.49 -16.67
C ILE A 137 9.74 -18.53 -17.10
N PRO A 138 9.27 -19.57 -17.81
CA PRO A 138 7.86 -19.71 -18.13
C PRO A 138 7.03 -19.93 -16.86
N GLY A 139 5.84 -19.33 -16.80
CA GLY A 139 4.91 -19.54 -15.70
C GLY A 139 3.56 -18.87 -15.92
N ASP A 140 2.64 -19.16 -15.02
CA ASP A 140 1.23 -18.74 -15.10
C ASP A 140 0.85 -17.70 -14.04
N THR A 141 1.74 -17.47 -13.07
CA THR A 141 1.51 -16.59 -11.95
C THR A 141 2.60 -15.53 -11.92
N TYR A 142 2.19 -14.26 -11.86
CA TYR A 142 3.09 -13.11 -11.95
C TYR A 142 3.08 -12.28 -10.66
N ALA A 143 4.22 -11.66 -10.37
CA ALA A 143 4.36 -10.62 -9.35
C ALA A 143 3.49 -9.42 -9.72
N PRO A 144 3.04 -8.63 -8.73
CA PRO A 144 2.45 -7.34 -9.05
C PRO A 144 3.53 -6.37 -9.57
N VAL A 145 3.11 -5.35 -10.33
CA VAL A 145 4.00 -4.28 -10.76
C VAL A 145 4.07 -3.21 -9.67
N LEU A 146 5.27 -2.96 -9.14
CA LEU A 146 5.51 -1.83 -8.24
C LEU A 146 5.65 -0.53 -9.05
N ASP A 147 4.64 0.34 -8.95
CA ASP A 147 4.64 1.64 -9.62
C ASP A 147 5.81 2.52 -9.12
N PRO A 148 6.75 2.95 -9.99
CA PRO A 148 7.92 3.75 -9.60
C PRO A 148 7.59 5.14 -9.04
N ASP A 149 6.39 5.67 -9.31
CA ASP A 149 5.90 6.92 -8.70
C ASP A 149 5.43 6.72 -7.25
N ARG A 150 5.13 5.48 -6.88
CA ARG A 150 4.59 5.09 -5.56
C ARG A 150 5.57 4.29 -4.74
N TRP A 151 6.53 3.63 -5.37
CA TRP A 151 7.53 2.77 -4.74
C TRP A 151 8.93 3.20 -5.16
N ALA A 152 9.89 3.05 -4.26
CA ALA A 152 11.30 3.30 -4.54
C ALA A 152 12.12 2.13 -4.04
N ARG A 153 13.06 1.64 -4.86
CA ARG A 153 14.09 0.71 -4.38
C ARG A 153 15.01 1.47 -3.43
N THR A 154 15.09 1.03 -2.19
CA THR A 154 15.90 1.66 -1.15
C THR A 154 17.17 0.88 -0.83
N GLU A 155 17.15 -0.44 -1.02
CA GLU A 155 18.29 -1.31 -0.73
C GLU A 155 18.40 -2.38 -1.81
N ALA A 156 19.63 -2.87 -2.03
CA ALA A 156 19.95 -3.96 -2.93
C ALA A 156 21.14 -4.75 -2.36
N ASP A 157 21.06 -6.07 -2.37
CA ASP A 157 22.14 -6.99 -2.00
C ASP A 157 22.36 -8.08 -3.07
N PRO A 158 23.49 -8.08 -3.78
CA PRO A 158 24.59 -7.13 -3.64
C PRO A 158 24.19 -5.73 -4.13
N GLN A 159 24.91 -4.69 -3.68
CA GLN A 159 24.65 -3.31 -4.12
C GLN A 159 24.78 -3.15 -5.64
N GLN A 160 25.65 -3.94 -6.27
CA GLN A 160 25.86 -3.96 -7.72
C GLN A 160 26.03 -5.42 -8.19
N GLY A 161 25.53 -5.70 -9.40
CA GLY A 161 25.60 -7.03 -10.00
C GLY A 161 24.63 -8.02 -9.38
N TRP A 162 25.08 -9.27 -9.25
CA TRP A 162 24.28 -10.43 -8.84
C TRP A 162 25.08 -11.32 -7.90
N HIS A 163 24.39 -11.91 -6.91
CA HIS A 163 24.86 -13.13 -6.24
C HIS A 163 24.76 -14.30 -7.22
N GLN A 164 25.56 -15.34 -6.99
CA GLN A 164 25.43 -16.62 -7.69
C GLN A 164 24.98 -17.70 -6.71
N SER A 165 23.87 -18.36 -7.02
CA SER A 165 23.30 -19.46 -6.24
C SER A 165 24.10 -20.74 -6.45
N ARG A 166 24.06 -21.65 -5.47
CA ARG A 166 24.53 -23.03 -5.63
C ARG A 166 23.80 -23.81 -6.72
N SER A 167 22.62 -23.34 -7.14
CA SER A 167 21.87 -23.88 -8.28
C SER A 167 22.39 -23.40 -9.65
N GLY A 168 23.32 -22.43 -9.67
CA GLY A 168 23.79 -21.77 -10.88
C GLY A 168 22.99 -20.53 -11.30
N LEU A 169 21.87 -20.24 -10.63
CA LEU A 169 21.07 -19.04 -10.88
C LEU A 169 21.75 -17.79 -10.33
N ASN A 170 21.73 -16.70 -11.11
CA ASN A 170 22.11 -15.38 -10.64
C ASN A 170 20.89 -14.71 -9.99
N TYR A 171 21.08 -14.06 -8.85
CA TYR A 171 19.98 -13.43 -8.11
C TYR A 171 20.42 -12.21 -7.30
N ARG A 172 19.46 -11.39 -6.86
CA ARG A 172 19.68 -10.21 -6.01
C ARG A 172 18.49 -10.01 -5.09
N PHE A 173 18.73 -9.60 -3.84
CA PHE A 173 17.69 -9.15 -2.93
C PHE A 173 17.50 -7.64 -3.05
N ASP A 174 16.32 -7.20 -3.48
CA ASP A 174 15.95 -5.79 -3.54
C ASP A 174 14.90 -5.48 -2.45
N THR A 175 15.08 -4.35 -1.75
CA THR A 175 14.02 -3.81 -0.88
C THR A 175 13.43 -2.56 -1.51
N TYR A 176 12.11 -2.55 -1.63
CA TYR A 176 11.32 -1.41 -2.07
C TYR A 176 10.50 -0.87 -0.90
N ARG A 177 10.40 0.45 -0.82
CA ARG A 177 9.54 1.13 0.15
C ARG A 177 8.52 2.01 -0.57
N ARG A 178 7.31 2.03 -0.04
CA ARG A 178 6.26 2.93 -0.52
C ARG A 178 6.65 4.37 -0.21
N ARG A 179 6.57 5.23 -1.22
CA ARG A 179 6.81 6.66 -1.09
C ARG A 179 5.66 7.29 -0.30
N PRO A 180 5.95 8.32 0.52
CA PRO A 180 4.89 9.10 1.14
C PRO A 180 4.03 9.77 0.04
N PRO A 181 2.71 9.93 0.26
CA PRO A 181 1.84 10.57 -0.71
C PRO A 181 2.38 11.97 -1.04
N LYS A 182 2.49 12.28 -2.35
CA LYS A 182 2.84 13.63 -2.82
C LYS A 182 1.77 14.59 -2.26
N LYS A 183 2.15 15.55 -1.41
CA LYS A 183 1.23 16.58 -0.91
C LYS A 183 0.63 17.32 -2.11
N SER A 184 -0.69 17.23 -2.33
CA SER A 184 -1.31 17.86 -3.49
C SER A 184 -1.25 19.38 -3.38
N ALA A 185 -1.08 20.07 -4.51
CA ALA A 185 -1.14 21.54 -4.57
C ALA A 185 -2.50 22.07 -4.08
N ALA A 186 -3.58 21.30 -4.25
CA ALA A 186 -4.90 21.64 -3.72
C ALA A 186 -4.91 21.77 -2.19
N ALA A 187 -4.20 20.89 -1.45
CA ALA A 187 -4.11 21.00 0.00
C ALA A 187 -3.39 22.29 0.45
N LYS A 188 -2.42 22.79 -0.33
CA LYS A 188 -1.80 24.10 -0.09
C LYS A 188 -2.76 25.25 -0.35
N ILE A 189 -3.56 25.16 -1.42
CA ILE A 189 -4.55 26.18 -1.79
C ILE A 189 -5.65 26.29 -0.71
N TRP A 190 -6.19 25.15 -0.26
CA TRP A 190 -7.20 25.13 0.81
C TRP A 190 -6.67 25.61 2.16
N GLY A 191 -5.43 25.25 2.52
CA GLY A 191 -4.79 25.77 3.75
C GLY A 191 -4.56 27.28 3.71
N THR A 192 -4.19 27.81 2.54
CA THR A 192 -4.01 29.26 2.34
C THR A 192 -5.36 30.00 2.39
N LEU A 193 -6.41 29.43 1.79
CA LEU A 193 -7.76 30.00 1.83
C LEU A 193 -8.31 30.07 3.26
N LEU A 194 -8.10 29.03 4.06
CA LEU A 194 -8.53 28.98 5.47
C LEU A 194 -7.80 30.02 6.33
N LEU A 195 -6.51 30.24 6.09
CA LEU A 195 -5.73 31.29 6.76
C LEU A 195 -6.23 32.69 6.39
N VAL A 196 -6.54 32.93 5.12
CA VAL A 196 -7.07 34.21 4.64
C VAL A 196 -8.46 34.49 5.23
N VAL A 197 -9.36 33.50 5.20
CA VAL A 197 -10.70 33.64 5.78
C VAL A 197 -10.63 33.82 7.30
N GLY A 198 -9.80 33.02 7.99
CA GLY A 198 -9.59 33.16 9.44
C GLY A 198 -8.99 34.52 9.83
N GLY A 199 -8.04 35.02 9.05
CA GLY A 199 -7.45 36.35 9.24
C GLY A 199 -8.46 37.49 9.03
N LEU A 200 -9.37 37.37 8.05
CA LEU A 200 -10.45 38.34 7.83
C LEU A 200 -11.46 38.38 8.99
N PHE A 201 -11.75 37.24 9.62
CA PHE A 201 -12.56 37.17 10.83
C PHE A 201 -11.86 37.80 12.04
N ALA A 202 -10.57 37.54 12.24
CA ALA A 202 -9.79 38.09 13.35
C ALA A 202 -9.64 39.62 13.29
N LEU A 203 -9.65 40.20 12.08
CA LEU A 203 -9.56 41.65 11.86
C LEU A 203 -10.93 42.37 11.88
N GLY A 204 -12.03 41.66 12.16
CA GLY A 204 -13.35 42.28 12.28
C GLY A 204 -13.90 42.89 10.99
N VAL A 205 -13.45 42.44 9.81
CA VAL A 205 -13.82 43.01 8.49
C VAL A 205 -15.27 42.67 8.08
N VAL A 206 -16.07 42.06 8.95
CA VAL A 206 -17.48 41.77 8.68
C VAL A 206 -18.33 43.03 8.88
N GLY A 207 -18.36 43.89 7.86
CA GLY A 207 -19.29 45.01 7.77
C GLY A 207 -20.65 44.58 7.22
N ASN A 208 -21.72 45.04 7.86
CA ASN A 208 -23.10 44.81 7.48
C ASN A 208 -23.38 45.29 6.03
N ALA A 209 -24.10 44.47 5.28
CA ALA A 209 -24.41 44.65 3.87
C ALA A 209 -25.39 45.82 3.65
N ALA A 210 -24.94 46.91 3.03
CA ALA A 210 -25.84 47.91 2.43
C ALA A 210 -25.21 48.85 1.37
N SER A 211 -23.90 48.79 1.09
CA SER A 211 -23.34 49.57 -0.02
C SER A 211 -22.18 48.82 -0.64
N GLY A 212 -22.22 48.61 -1.96
CA GLY A 212 -21.21 47.90 -2.72
C GLY A 212 -19.84 48.57 -2.58
N ARG A 213 -19.04 48.09 -1.63
CA ARG A 213 -17.66 48.50 -1.43
C ARG A 213 -16.73 47.38 -1.83
N THR A 214 -15.84 47.69 -2.77
CA THR A 214 -14.73 46.85 -3.19
C THR A 214 -13.65 46.91 -2.09
N ALA A 215 -13.22 45.76 -1.57
CA ALA A 215 -12.08 45.70 -0.65
C ALA A 215 -10.81 45.39 -1.46
N GLN A 216 -9.84 46.29 -1.42
CA GLN A 216 -8.50 46.09 -1.98
C GLN A 216 -7.63 45.44 -0.91
N ILE A 217 -7.29 44.17 -1.06
CA ILE A 217 -6.38 43.47 -0.13
C ILE A 217 -5.03 43.35 -0.85
N ARG A 218 -4.03 44.07 -0.33
CA ARG A 218 -2.64 43.93 -0.76
C ARG A 218 -1.99 42.84 0.09
N ALA A 219 -1.74 41.69 -0.50
CA ALA A 219 -0.93 40.64 0.13
C ALA A 219 0.51 40.78 -0.38
N GLU A 220 1.46 41.02 0.53
CA GLU A 220 2.89 40.92 0.22
C GLU A 220 3.34 39.47 0.45
N MET A 221 3.79 38.84 -0.63
CA MET A 221 4.41 37.52 -0.63
C MET A 221 5.94 37.70 -0.77
N PRO A 222 6.78 36.78 -0.26
CA PRO A 222 8.22 36.87 -0.46
C PRO A 222 8.58 36.67 -1.94
N GLY A 223 9.17 37.69 -2.57
CA GLY A 223 9.55 37.74 -3.99
C GLY A 223 8.87 38.90 -4.73
N ASP A 224 9.61 39.57 -5.63
CA ASP A 224 9.29 40.87 -6.30
C ASP A 224 8.09 40.87 -7.27
N LEU A 225 7.04 40.08 -7.00
CA LEU A 225 5.80 40.11 -7.76
C LEU A 225 4.63 40.47 -6.84
N ALA A 226 4.30 41.77 -6.81
CA ALA A 226 3.09 42.28 -6.16
C ALA A 226 1.87 42.00 -7.06
N TYR A 227 0.97 41.13 -6.60
CA TYR A 227 -0.33 40.92 -7.25
C TYR A 227 -1.41 41.73 -6.53
N GLN A 228 -2.24 42.46 -7.29
CA GLN A 228 -3.41 43.17 -6.78
C GLN A 228 -4.65 42.28 -6.95
N LEU A 229 -5.24 41.81 -5.85
CA LEU A 229 -6.48 41.02 -5.88
C LEU A 229 -7.67 41.92 -5.54
N THR A 230 -8.53 42.18 -6.53
CA THR A 230 -9.77 42.92 -6.31
C THR A 230 -10.89 41.92 -5.98
N VAL A 231 -11.32 41.86 -4.71
CA VAL A 231 -12.45 41.03 -4.30
C VAL A 231 -13.71 41.89 -4.31
N THR A 232 -14.60 41.61 -5.26
CA THR A 232 -15.94 42.22 -5.29
C THR A 232 -16.87 41.34 -4.45
N VAL A 233 -17.30 41.86 -3.30
CA VAL A 233 -18.29 41.18 -2.44
C VAL A 233 -19.66 41.39 -3.08
N MET A 234 -20.02 40.54 -4.05
CA MET A 234 -21.39 40.43 -4.53
C MET A 234 -22.11 39.33 -3.73
N ASN A 235 -23.12 39.74 -2.97
CA ASN A 235 -24.08 38.89 -2.26
C ASN A 235 -23.49 37.67 -1.53
N VAL A 236 -22.99 37.89 -0.30
CA VAL A 236 -22.86 36.84 0.70
C VAL A 236 -24.25 36.55 1.28
N LEU A 237 -25.10 35.93 0.49
CA LEU A 237 -26.24 35.14 0.95
C LEU A 237 -26.36 34.00 -0.06
N VAL A 238 -26.21 32.77 0.43
CA VAL A 238 -26.15 31.50 -0.34
C VAL A 238 -24.76 31.14 -0.88
N LEU A 239 -23.99 30.37 -0.10
CA LEU A 239 -23.19 29.21 -0.56
C LEU A 239 -22.47 28.50 0.61
N LEU A 240 -23.14 28.28 1.74
CA LEU A 240 -22.61 27.40 2.79
C LEU A 240 -23.28 26.03 2.88
N LEU A 241 -24.36 25.74 2.13
CA LEU A 241 -24.94 24.39 2.05
C LEU A 241 -25.63 24.27 0.67
N PRO A 242 -24.96 23.74 -0.38
CA PRO A 242 -24.95 22.29 -0.59
C PRO A 242 -23.71 21.79 -1.36
N VAL A 243 -22.67 21.34 -0.64
CA VAL A 243 -21.69 20.37 -1.20
C VAL A 243 -21.75 19.04 -0.45
N LEU A 244 -22.46 18.97 0.68
CA LEU A 244 -22.82 17.70 1.35
C LEU A 244 -23.96 16.92 0.64
N GLY A 245 -24.65 17.52 -0.35
CA GLY A 245 -25.78 16.88 -1.06
C GLY A 245 -25.45 16.21 -2.40
N LEU A 246 -24.25 16.41 -2.95
CA LEU A 246 -23.89 15.92 -4.29
C LEU A 246 -22.98 14.67 -4.28
N TRP A 247 -22.69 14.12 -3.10
CA TRP A 247 -21.86 12.90 -2.95
C TRP A 247 -22.68 11.60 -2.83
N ILE A 248 -24.02 11.71 -2.73
CA ILE A 248 -24.95 10.57 -2.67
C ILE A 248 -25.83 10.58 -3.92
N LEU A 249 -25.28 10.48 -5.14
CA LEU A 249 -26.06 10.12 -6.35
C LEU A 249 -25.26 9.82 -7.62
N LEU A 250 -23.99 9.41 -7.52
CA LEU A 250 -23.24 8.92 -8.68
C LEU A 250 -22.53 7.58 -8.38
N ARG A 251 -23.32 6.55 -8.06
CA ARG A 251 -22.98 5.15 -8.39
C ARG A 251 -23.63 4.80 -9.74
N LYS A 252 -22.81 4.62 -10.78
CA LYS A 252 -23.14 3.82 -11.98
C LYS A 252 -23.21 2.33 -11.58
N PRO A 253 -23.88 1.39 -12.31
CA PRO A 253 -23.90 1.32 -13.79
C PRO A 253 -25.16 0.72 -14.47
N LYS A 254 -25.28 0.90 -15.80
CA LYS A 254 -25.43 -0.20 -16.78
C LYS A 254 -25.34 0.34 -18.23
N ARG A 255 -24.38 -0.19 -18.98
CA ARG A 255 -24.43 -0.23 -20.45
C ARG A 255 -25.17 -1.49 -20.87
N ARG A 256 -26.05 -1.37 -21.87
CA ARG A 256 -26.14 -2.33 -22.97
C ARG A 256 -25.52 -1.63 -24.18
#